data_AF-A0AAU6ZUT6-F1
#
_entry.id   AF-A0AAU6ZUT6-F1
#
_cell.length_a   1.000
_cell.length_b   1.000
_cell.length_c   1.000
_cell.angle_alpha   90.00
_cell.angle_beta   90.00
_cell.angle_gamma   90.00
#
_symmetry.space_group_name_H-M   'P 1'
#
loop_
_entity.id
_entity.type
_entity.pdbx_description
1 polymer ?
#
loop_
_entity_poly.entity_id
_entity_poly.type
_entity_poly.pdbx_seq_one_letter_code
_entity_poly.pdbx_strand_id
1 'polypeptide(L)'
;MDARGELLRVSPQELQAAAAALRPAWAREDQGVHRSMGTLTEAVGSQEATDAGLSFSHRLRSHLDLIDGQRSTLRRTLDSAAFAYADTEWHSAGVMRRRR
;
A
#
# COMPACT_ATOMS: atom_id res chain seq x y z
N MET A 1 -19.51 -11.93 0.50
CA MET A 1 -20.50 -12.73 -0.22
C MET A 1 -20.25 -12.46 -1.70
N ASP A 2 -19.98 -13.47 -2.51
CA ASP A 2 -19.83 -13.25 -3.96
C ASP A 2 -21.20 -13.00 -4.63
N ALA A 3 -21.21 -12.77 -5.95
CA ALA A 3 -22.44 -12.57 -6.72
C ALA A 3 -23.41 -13.78 -6.69
N ARG A 4 -22.98 -14.93 -6.14
CA ARG A 4 -23.75 -16.18 -6.01
C ARG A 4 -24.21 -16.44 -4.57
N GLY A 5 -23.84 -15.59 -3.64
CA GLY A 5 -24.22 -15.75 -2.25
C GLY A 5 -23.27 -16.59 -1.41
N GLU A 6 -22.14 -17.04 -1.97
CA GLU A 6 -21.17 -17.81 -1.21
C GLU A 6 -20.43 -16.90 -0.21
N LEU A 7 -20.36 -17.34 1.05
CA LEU A 7 -19.46 -16.73 2.03
C LEU A 7 -18.03 -16.95 1.52
N LEU A 8 -17.37 -15.86 1.13
CA LEU A 8 -15.94 -15.86 0.85
C LEU A 8 -15.24 -16.43 2.10
N ARG A 9 -14.83 -17.70 2.01
CA ARG A 9 -14.02 -18.37 3.03
C ARG A 9 -12.61 -17.82 2.93
N VAL A 10 -12.42 -16.61 3.45
CA VAL A 10 -11.11 -16.01 3.61
C VAL A 10 -10.81 -16.01 5.10
N SER A 11 -9.67 -16.60 5.46
CA SER A 11 -9.22 -16.65 6.84
C SER A 11 -8.62 -15.31 7.27
N PRO A 12 -8.72 -14.94 8.57
CA PRO A 12 -8.03 -13.77 9.11
C PRO A 12 -6.51 -13.77 8.79
N GLN A 13 -5.88 -14.93 8.75
CA GLN A 13 -4.45 -15.09 8.46
C GLN A 13 -4.11 -14.74 7.01
N GLU A 14 -4.96 -15.11 6.04
CA GLU A 14 -4.78 -14.74 4.64
C GLU A 14 -4.88 -13.21 4.44
N LEU A 15 -5.81 -12.56 5.15
CA LEU A 15 -5.96 -11.10 5.12
C LEU A 15 -4.73 -10.38 5.72
N GLN A 16 -4.21 -10.88 6.84
CA GLN A 16 -2.99 -10.36 7.47
C GLN A 16 -1.76 -10.55 6.57
N ALA A 17 -1.64 -11.71 5.91
CA ALA A 17 -0.57 -11.96 4.95
C ALA A 17 -0.64 -10.99 3.75
N ALA A 18 -1.84 -10.73 3.23
CA ALA A 18 -2.07 -9.75 2.17
C ALA A 18 -1.73 -8.32 2.63
N ALA A 19 -2.09 -7.95 3.85
CA ALA A 19 -1.73 -6.65 4.45
C ALA A 19 -0.20 -6.48 4.57
N ALA A 20 0.51 -7.53 4.99
CA ALA A 20 1.97 -7.53 5.14
C ALA A 20 2.72 -7.45 3.79
N ALA A 21 2.11 -7.91 2.70
CA ALA A 21 2.66 -7.82 1.35
C ALA A 21 2.64 -6.39 0.78
N LEU A 22 1.79 -5.50 1.31
CA LEU A 22 1.66 -4.11 0.87
C LEU A 22 2.74 -3.16 1.43
N ARG A 23 3.86 -3.68 1.96
CA ARG A 23 4.93 -2.86 2.52
C ARG A 23 5.61 -2.01 1.44
N PRO A 24 5.87 -0.71 1.71
CA PRO A 24 6.48 0.18 0.73
C PRO A 24 7.94 -0.20 0.49
N ALA A 25 8.30 -0.44 -0.78
CA ALA A 25 9.64 -0.87 -1.20
C ALA A 25 10.54 0.30 -1.65
N TRP A 26 9.98 1.48 -1.89
CA TRP A 26 10.63 2.56 -2.65
C TRP A 26 11.22 3.68 -1.79
N ALA A 27 11.16 3.57 -0.46
CA ALA A 27 11.73 4.56 0.46
C ALA A 27 13.27 4.69 0.39
N ARG A 28 13.97 3.89 -0.44
CA ARG A 28 15.44 3.88 -0.52
C ARG A 28 16.06 4.54 -1.75
N GLU A 29 15.31 4.80 -2.83
CA GLU A 29 15.89 5.29 -4.10
C GLU A 29 15.99 6.82 -4.21
N ASP A 30 15.51 7.53 -3.19
CA ASP A 30 15.36 8.98 -3.18
C ASP A 30 16.67 9.77 -3.41
N GLN A 31 17.79 9.28 -2.88
CA GLN A 31 19.07 9.99 -2.95
C GLN A 31 19.79 9.89 -4.31
N GLY A 32 19.37 8.96 -5.18
CA GLY A 32 20.00 8.76 -6.49
C GLY A 32 19.47 9.74 -7.54
N VAL A 33 18.16 9.94 -7.56
CA VAL A 33 17.46 10.73 -8.60
C VAL A 33 17.84 12.21 -8.55
N HIS A 34 17.94 12.78 -7.33
CA HIS A 34 18.35 14.18 -7.17
C HIS A 34 19.81 14.44 -7.59
N ARG A 35 20.72 13.48 -7.35
CA ARG A 35 22.12 13.60 -7.77
C ARG A 35 22.28 13.54 -9.29
N SER A 36 21.60 12.60 -9.95
CA SER A 36 21.66 12.45 -11.41
C SER A 36 21.05 13.65 -12.16
N MET A 37 20.09 14.34 -11.55
CA MET A 37 19.50 15.58 -12.10
C MET A 37 20.42 16.79 -11.97
N GLY A 38 21.16 16.93 -10.85
CA GLY A 38 22.18 17.96 -10.71
C GLY A 38 23.25 17.88 -11.80
N THR A 39 23.65 16.66 -12.18
CA THR A 39 24.61 16.43 -13.28
C THR A 39 24.01 16.65 -14.68
N LEU A 40 22.70 16.40 -14.86
CA LEU A 40 22.01 16.71 -16.12
C LEU A 40 21.88 18.22 -16.35
N THR A 41 21.72 18.99 -15.26
CA THR A 41 21.63 20.45 -15.28
C THR A 41 22.91 21.10 -15.82
N GLU A 42 24.07 20.63 -15.36
CA GLU A 42 25.38 21.09 -15.87
C GLU A 42 25.64 20.64 -17.32
N ALA A 43 25.15 19.46 -17.72
CA ALA A 43 25.42 18.89 -19.04
C ALA A 43 24.57 19.49 -20.17
N VAL A 44 23.32 19.89 -19.89
CA VAL A 44 22.38 20.36 -20.93
C VAL A 44 22.50 21.87 -21.15
N GLY A 45 23.03 22.65 -20.18
CA GLY A 45 23.28 24.09 -20.31
C GLY A 45 22.04 24.96 -20.56
N SER A 46 20.86 24.35 -20.62
CA SER A 46 19.57 25.02 -20.80
C SER A 46 18.77 24.94 -19.51
N GLN A 47 18.45 26.12 -18.97
CA GLN A 47 17.62 26.28 -17.78
C GLN A 47 16.23 25.65 -17.98
N GLU A 48 15.66 25.72 -19.18
CA GLU A 48 14.35 25.14 -19.50
C GLU A 48 14.34 23.60 -19.40
N ALA A 49 15.41 22.93 -19.84
CA ALA A 49 15.53 21.47 -19.73
C ALA A 49 15.66 21.02 -18.27
N THR A 50 16.35 21.83 -17.46
CA THR A 50 16.50 21.61 -16.02
C THR A 50 15.16 21.76 -15.30
N ASP A 51 14.44 22.85 -15.57
CA ASP A 51 13.13 23.11 -14.96
C ASP A 51 12.10 22.04 -15.35
N ALA A 52 12.13 21.57 -16.60
CA ALA A 52 11.29 20.45 -17.05
C ALA A 52 11.62 19.14 -16.30
N GLY A 53 12.90 18.83 -16.09
CA GLY A 53 13.36 17.68 -15.31
C GLY A 53 12.93 17.76 -13.84
N LEU A 54 13.08 18.93 -13.22
CA LEU A 54 12.63 19.18 -11.83
C LEU A 54 11.13 19.00 -11.70
N SER A 55 10.35 19.57 -12.61
CA SER A 55 8.89 19.42 -12.66
C SER A 55 8.46 17.96 -12.85
N PHE A 56 9.16 17.20 -13.71
CA PHE A 56 8.92 15.76 -13.85
C PHE A 56 9.21 14.99 -12.55
N SER A 57 10.37 15.22 -11.93
CA SER A 57 10.76 14.53 -10.69
C SER A 57 9.79 14.81 -9.53
N HIS A 58 9.32 16.05 -9.41
CA HIS A 58 8.34 16.44 -8.40
C HIS A 58 6.99 15.75 -8.62
N ARG A 59 6.52 15.68 -9.89
CA ARG A 59 5.29 14.96 -10.23
C ARG A 59 5.43 13.46 -9.98
N LEU A 60 6.58 12.87 -10.29
CA LEU A 60 6.84 11.46 -10.01
C LEU A 60 6.79 11.19 -8.50
N ARG A 61 7.46 12.01 -7.69
CA ARG A 61 7.38 11.92 -6.21
C ARG A 61 5.94 12.01 -5.72
N SER A 62 5.20 13.01 -6.17
CA SER A 62 3.80 13.21 -5.75
C SER A 62 2.93 11.98 -6.07
N HIS A 63 3.14 11.33 -7.21
CA HIS A 63 2.44 10.08 -7.54
C HIS A 63 2.88 8.90 -6.68
N LEU A 64 4.17 8.78 -6.37
CA LEU A 64 4.67 7.75 -5.46
C LEU A 64 4.03 7.93 -4.08
N ASP A 65 4.07 9.14 -3.51
CA ASP A 65 3.44 9.45 -2.22
C ASP A 65 1.94 9.10 -2.19
N LEU A 66 1.22 9.36 -3.29
CA LEU A 66 -0.17 8.95 -3.45
C LEU A 66 -0.34 7.43 -3.42
N ILE A 67 0.51 6.69 -4.15
CA ILE A 67 0.49 5.23 -4.19
C ILE A 67 0.74 4.65 -2.78
N ASP A 68 1.63 5.24 -1.99
CA ASP A 68 1.84 4.80 -0.60
C ASP A 68 0.67 5.13 0.31
N GLY A 69 0.04 6.30 0.13
CA GLY A 69 -1.21 6.62 0.81
C GLY A 69 -2.30 5.59 0.52
N GLN A 70 -2.43 5.17 -0.74
CA GLN A 70 -3.38 4.13 -1.17
C GLN A 70 -3.03 2.76 -0.57
N ARG A 71 -1.75 2.35 -0.60
CA ARG A 71 -1.28 1.09 0.01
C ARG A 71 -1.51 1.05 1.52
N SER A 72 -1.21 2.14 2.22
CA SER A 72 -1.45 2.28 3.66
C SER A 72 -2.94 2.18 4.01
N THR A 73 -3.80 2.76 3.17
CA THR A 73 -5.26 2.66 3.32
C THR A 73 -5.73 1.22 3.09
N LEU A 74 -5.29 0.57 2.02
CA LEU A 74 -5.65 -0.82 1.72
C LEU A 74 -5.18 -1.78 2.81
N ARG A 75 -3.96 -1.60 3.34
CA ARG A 75 -3.44 -2.39 4.47
C ARG A 75 -4.33 -2.28 5.70
N ARG A 76 -4.71 -1.06 6.10
CA ARG A 76 -5.60 -0.83 7.25
C ARG A 76 -6.97 -1.49 7.05
N THR A 77 -7.50 -1.45 5.83
CA THR A 77 -8.77 -2.11 5.50
C THR A 77 -8.65 -3.64 5.65
N LEU A 78 -7.56 -4.24 5.17
CA LEU A 78 -7.30 -5.67 5.31
C LEU A 78 -7.13 -6.09 6.77
N ASP A 79 -6.39 -5.31 7.57
CA ASP A 79 -6.22 -5.57 9.01
C ASP A 79 -7.57 -5.48 9.76
N SER A 80 -8.39 -4.50 9.42
CA SER A 80 -9.74 -4.34 10.01
C SER A 80 -10.66 -5.50 9.63
N ALA A 81 -10.59 -5.96 8.38
CA ALA A 81 -11.33 -7.14 7.92
C ALA A 81 -10.86 -8.40 8.64
N ALA A 82 -9.55 -8.59 8.81
CA ALA A 82 -9.00 -9.73 9.56
C ALA A 82 -9.50 -9.75 10.99
N PHE A 83 -9.54 -8.59 11.65
CA PHE A 83 -10.10 -8.47 13.00
C PHE A 83 -11.58 -8.83 13.07
N ALA A 84 -12.40 -8.33 12.15
CA ALA A 84 -13.84 -8.61 12.11
C ALA A 84 -14.15 -10.10 11.86
N TYR A 85 -13.39 -10.74 10.98
CA TYR A 85 -13.53 -12.17 10.71
C TYR A 85 -13.11 -13.01 11.93
N ALA A 86 -11.98 -12.68 12.57
CA ALA A 86 -11.56 -13.35 13.79
C ALA A 86 -12.60 -13.21 14.91
N ASP A 87 -13.12 -11.99 15.14
CA ASP A 87 -14.14 -11.74 16.15
C ASP A 87 -15.42 -12.57 15.91
N THR A 88 -15.83 -12.71 14.65
CA THR A 88 -16.97 -13.56 14.26
C THR A 88 -16.70 -15.04 14.56
N GLU A 89 -15.49 -15.53 14.30
CA GLU A 89 -15.08 -16.91 14.65
C GLU A 89 -15.11 -17.16 16.16
N TRP A 90 -14.61 -16.21 16.97
CA TRP A 90 -14.62 -16.31 18.44
C TRP A 90 -16.05 -16.35 19.00
N HIS A 91 -16.95 -15.50 18.50
CA HIS A 91 -18.35 -15.51 18.92
C HIS A 91 -19.05 -16.83 18.55
N SER A 92 -18.80 -17.35 17.34
CA SER A 92 -19.34 -18.63 16.87
C SER A 92 -18.89 -19.80 17.76
N ALA A 93 -17.61 -19.84 18.11
CA ALA A 93 -17.03 -20.87 18.98
C ALA A 93 -17.53 -20.77 20.44
N GLY A 94 -17.71 -19.55 20.95
CA GLY A 94 -18.25 -19.29 22.29
C GLY A 94 -19.73 -19.69 22.45
N VAL A 95 -20.54 -19.52 21.39
CA VAL A 95 -21.95 -19.96 21.37
C VAL A 95 -22.07 -21.48 21.40
N MET A 96 -21.19 -22.21 20.70
CA MET A 96 -21.21 -23.69 20.73
C MET A 96 -20.83 -24.27 22.10
N ARG A 97 -19.95 -23.62 22.87
CA ARG A 97 -19.55 -24.09 24.22
C ARG A 97 -20.67 -23.98 25.27
N ARG A 98 -21.64 -23.07 25.10
CA ARG A 98 -22.75 -22.89 26.06
C ARG A 98 -23.96 -23.80 25.81
N ARG A 99 -23.92 -24.65 24.77
CA ARG A 99 -24.97 -25.61 24.44
C ARG A 99 -24.57 -27.07 24.72
N ARG A 100 -23.59 -27.29 25.60
CA ARG A 100 -23.25 -28.62 26.13
C ARG A 100 -23.55 -28.68 27.63
#